data_AF-A0A392SGR6-F1
#
_entry.id   AF-A0A392SGR6-F1
#
_cell.length_a   1.000
_cell.length_b   1.000
_cell.length_c   1.000
_cell.angle_alpha   90.00
_cell.angle_beta   90.00
_cell.angle_gamma   90.00
#
_symmetry.space_group_name_H-M   'P 1'
#
loop_
_entity.id
_entity.type
_entity.pdbx_description
1 polymer ?
#
loop_
_entity_poly.entity_id
_entity_poly.type
_entity_poly.pdbx_seq_one_letter_code
_entity_poly.pdbx_strand_id
1 'polypeptide(L)' 'MEASYPVKKGQNPPNPGPTPPSPAKPSTVCDEYYTCSAGTTCCCLFEYGNFCFAWGCCPIESATC' A
#
# COMPACT_ATOMS: atom_id res chain seq x y z
N MET A 1 -33.64 39.73 -26.51
CA MET A 1 -32.35 39.05 -26.77
C MET A 1 -32.29 37.89 -25.80
N GLU A 2 -32.47 36.66 -26.29
CA GLU A 2 -32.38 35.46 -25.45
C GLU A 2 -30.91 35.04 -25.36
N ALA A 3 -30.41 34.83 -24.15
CA ALA A 3 -29.05 34.33 -23.93
C ALA A 3 -29.00 32.85 -24.34
N SER A 4 -28.35 32.55 -25.47
CA SER A 4 -28.07 31.17 -25.87
C SER A 4 -27.02 30.58 -24.94
N TYR A 5 -27.47 29.94 -23.86
CA TYR A 5 -26.60 29.12 -23.03
C TYR A 5 -26.08 27.93 -23.87
N PRO A 6 -24.79 27.58 -23.78
CA PRO A 6 -24.23 26.50 -24.58
C PRO A 6 -24.87 25.17 -24.21
N VAL A 7 -25.58 24.58 -25.18
CA VAL A 7 -26.11 23.22 -25.06
C VAL A 7 -24.95 22.24 -25.21
N LYS A 8 -24.80 21.32 -24.28
CA LYS A 8 -23.78 20.27 -24.28
C LYS A 8 -23.88 19.41 -25.54
N LYS A 9 -23.00 19.65 -26.54
CA LYS A 9 -22.97 18.94 -27.84
C LYS A 9 -22.24 17.60 -27.84
N GLY A 10 -21.96 17.03 -26.67
CA GLY A 10 -21.21 15.79 -26.56
C GLY A 10 -21.82 14.85 -25.53
N GLN A 11 -21.90 13.56 -25.88
CA GLN A 11 -22.04 12.53 -24.87
C GLN A 11 -20.89 12.66 -23.87
N ASN A 12 -21.18 12.48 -22.58
CA ASN A 12 -20.12 12.27 -21.61
C ASN A 12 -19.28 11.07 -22.09
N PRO A 13 -17.94 11.15 -22.05
CA PRO A 13 -17.13 9.97 -22.31
C PRO A 13 -17.62 8.82 -21.41
N PRO A 14 -17.67 7.58 -21.93
CA PRO A 14 -18.07 6.44 -21.12
C PRO A 14 -17.20 6.40 -19.87
N ASN A 15 -17.84 6.26 -18.70
CA ASN A 15 -17.13 6.12 -17.43
C ASN A 15 -16.04 5.06 -17.62
N PRO A 16 -14.75 5.40 -17.42
CA PRO A 16 -13.72 4.37 -17.35
C PRO A 16 -14.22 3.42 -16.27
N GLY A 17 -14.41 2.15 -16.62
CA GLY A 17 -14.93 1.17 -15.69
C GLY A 17 -14.15 1.15 -14.37
N PRO A 18 -14.66 0.50 -13.33
CA PRO A 18 -14.01 0.46 -12.02
C PRO A 18 -12.53 0.12 -12.19
N THR A 19 -11.67 1.02 -11.69
CA THR A 19 -10.23 0.79 -11.61
C THR A 19 -9.97 -0.56 -10.94
N PRO A 20 -9.01 -1.36 -11.44
CA PRO A 20 -8.67 -2.64 -10.82
C PRO A 20 -8.41 -2.46 -9.32
N PRO A 21 -8.84 -3.40 -8.46
CA PRO A 21 -8.47 -3.35 -7.05
C PRO A 21 -6.95 -3.30 -6.95
N SER A 22 -6.43 -2.38 -6.15
CA SER A 22 -5.01 -2.26 -5.90
C SER A 22 -4.45 -3.63 -5.48
N PRO A 23 -3.26 -4.04 -5.95
CA PRO A 23 -2.66 -5.30 -5.56
C PRO A 23 -2.65 -5.43 -4.03
N ALA A 24 -3.07 -6.59 -3.53
CA ALA A 24 -2.94 -6.88 -2.11
C ALA A 24 -1.46 -6.74 -1.73
N LYS A 25 -1.18 -5.94 -0.69
CA LYS A 25 0.20 -5.74 -0.25
C LYS A 25 0.76 -7.11 0.18
N PRO A 26 1.96 -7.50 -0.27
CA PRO A 26 2.55 -8.76 0.16
C PRO A 26 2.81 -8.73 1.67
N SER A 27 2.62 -9.87 2.32
CA SER A 27 3.10 -10.11 3.69
C SER A 27 4.63 -10.08 3.70
N THR A 28 5.23 -9.50 4.74
CA THR A 28 6.69 -9.45 4.88
C THR A 28 7.18 -10.59 5.76
N VAL A 29 8.03 -11.46 5.22
CA VAL A 29 8.69 -12.54 5.99
C VAL A 29 9.95 -11.97 6.62
N CYS A 30 10.06 -12.06 7.95
CA CYS A 30 11.19 -11.51 8.71
C CYS A 30 12.26 -12.57 8.96
N ASP A 31 11.81 -13.78 9.28
CA ASP A 31 12.65 -14.94 9.55
C ASP A 31 11.86 -16.22 9.28
N GLU A 32 12.46 -17.40 9.45
CA GLU A 32 11.79 -18.69 9.21
C GLU A 32 10.56 -18.90 10.11
N TYR A 33 10.51 -18.20 11.25
CA TYR A 33 9.46 -18.35 12.26
C TYR A 33 8.58 -17.10 12.45
N TYR A 34 8.90 -15.97 11.80
CA TYR A 34 8.22 -14.70 12.05
C TYR A 34 7.82 -14.00 10.75
N THR A 35 6.52 -13.72 10.61
CA THR A 35 5.94 -13.06 9.44
C THR A 35 5.03 -11.92 9.87
N CYS A 36 5.06 -10.84 9.11
CA CYS A 36 4.28 -9.63 9.33
C CYS A 36 3.18 -9.47 8.28
N SER A 37 2.07 -8.87 8.71
CA SER A 37 0.90 -8.69 7.86
C SER A 37 1.16 -7.66 6.76
N ALA A 38 0.30 -7.70 5.75
CA ALA A 38 0.35 -6.84 4.59
C ALA A 38 0.43 -5.35 4.95
N GLY A 39 1.51 -4.66 4.55
CA GLY A 39 1.72 -3.24 4.85
C GLY A 39 2.41 -2.93 6.18
N THR A 40 2.97 -3.95 6.83
CA THR A 40 3.93 -3.80 7.94
C THR A 40 5.27 -4.41 7.55
N THR A 41 6.35 -3.89 8.09
CA THR A 41 7.72 -4.34 7.86
C THR A 41 8.31 -4.99 9.10
N CYS A 42 9.38 -5.74 8.87
CA CYS A 42 10.14 -6.41 9.91
C CYS A 42 11.08 -5.44 10.59
N CYS A 43 10.94 -5.28 11.90
CA CYS A 43 11.88 -4.55 12.74
C CYS A 43 12.62 -5.52 13.65
N CYS A 44 13.93 -5.35 13.76
CA CYS A 44 14.69 -6.05 14.77
C CYS A 44 14.46 -5.39 16.13
N LEU A 45 13.90 -6.13 17.09
CA LEU A 45 13.66 -5.64 18.45
C LEU A 45 14.83 -5.95 19.37
N PHE A 46 15.53 -7.04 19.12
CA PHE A 46 16.69 -7.45 19.90
C PHE A 46 17.77 -7.98 18.98
N GLU A 47 18.71 -7.11 18.62
CA GLU A 47 19.88 -7.48 17.84
C GLU A 47 20.98 -8.06 18.74
N TYR A 48 21.56 -9.17 18.32
CA TYR A 48 22.75 -9.74 18.92
C TYR A 48 23.81 -9.95 17.82
N GLY A 49 24.74 -9.01 17.71
CA GLY A 49 25.76 -9.03 16.67
C GLY A 49 25.14 -8.77 15.28
N ASN A 50 25.19 -9.77 14.39
CA ASN A 50 24.57 -9.68 13.06
C ASN A 50 23.27 -10.51 12.96
N PHE A 51 22.76 -10.99 14.10
CA PHE A 51 21.57 -11.83 14.14
C PHE A 51 20.47 -11.14 14.96
N CYS A 52 19.26 -11.15 14.41
CA CYS A 52 18.10 -10.63 15.11
C CYS A 52 17.45 -11.73 15.95
N PHE A 53 17.52 -11.62 17.27
CA PHE A 53 16.99 -12.61 18.20
C PHE A 53 15.47 -12.49 18.38
N ALA A 54 14.93 -11.27 18.17
CA ALA A 54 13.51 -11.00 18.28
C ALA A 54 13.06 -10.05 17.18
N TRP A 55 12.04 -10.46 16.44
CA TRP A 55 11.43 -9.67 15.36
C TRP A 55 10.11 -9.05 15.81
N GLY A 56 9.81 -7.88 15.26
CA GLY A 56 8.56 -7.15 15.44
C GLY A 56 8.00 -6.67 14.12
N CYS A 57 6.70 -6.39 14.07
CA CYS A 57 6.04 -5.77 12.92
C CYS A 57 5.84 -4.27 13.17
N CYS A 58 6.41 -3.43 12.31
CA CYS A 58 6.25 -1.98 12.39
C CYS A 58 5.62 -1.41 11.10
N PRO A 59 4.87 -0.30 11.19
CA PRO A 59 4.26 0.34 10.02
C PRO A 59 5.24 1.20 9.20
N ILE A 60 6.52 1.25 9.56
CA ILE A 60 7.53 2.10 8.92
C ILE A 60 8.41 1.27 7.97
N GLU A 61 8.37 1.58 6.68
CA GLU A 61 8.95 0.76 5.61
C GLU A 61 10.48 0.52 5.70
N SER A 62 11.20 1.18 6.61
CA SER A 62 12.66 1.09 6.69
C SER A 62 13.24 1.33 8.10
N ALA A 63 12.58 0.91 9.18
CA ALA A 63 13.28 0.87 10.46
C ALA A 63 14.07 -0.43 10.61
N THR A 64 15.29 -0.42 10.08
CA THR A 64 16.36 -1.25 10.63
C THR A 64 16.87 -0.50 11.85
N CYS A 65 16.48 -0.92 13.05
CA CYS A 65 17.01 -0.41 14.31
C CYS A 65 18.25 -1.21 14.69
#